data_AF-A0AAQ4EHH7-F1
#
_entry.id   AF-A0AAQ4EHH7-F1
#
_cell.length_a   1.000
_cell.length_b   1.000
_cell.length_c   1.000
_cell.angle_alpha   90.00
_cell.angle_beta   90.00
_cell.angle_gamma   90.00
#
_symmetry.space_group_name_H-M   'P 1'
#
loop_
_entity.id
_entity.type
_entity.pdbx_description
1 polymer ?
#
loop_
_entity_poly.entity_id
_entity_poly.type
_entity_poly.pdbx_seq_one_letter_code
_entity_poly.pdbx_strand_id
1 'polypeptide(L)'
;MYTQLSLQPANVHLIGFSLGAQAAGFCGRHFHNGTGEKLGRITGLDPAGLLFEKTNVSLSSEDAIFVDVIHTSGGDITDLKFGTKTAIGHVDFYPNGGSHQPGCPTVTVQK
;
A
#
# COMPACT_ATOMS: atom_id res chain seq x y z
N MET A 1 -20.82 -9.06 -21.34
CA MET A 1 -21.52 -10.17 -20.66
C MET A 1 -20.80 -10.40 -19.33
N TYR A 2 -21.18 -9.68 -18.26
CA TYR A 2 -20.73 -9.89 -16.88
C TYR A 2 -21.96 -9.74 -15.99
N THR A 3 -22.76 -10.79 -15.89
CA THR A 3 -23.93 -10.84 -15.02
C THR A 3 -23.99 -12.23 -14.41
N GLN A 4 -23.13 -12.54 -13.42
CA GLN A 4 -23.34 -13.72 -12.56
C GLN A 4 -22.89 -13.57 -11.09
N LEU A 5 -22.41 -12.40 -10.66
CA LEU A 5 -22.47 -11.97 -9.25
C LEU A 5 -22.70 -10.46 -9.22
N SER A 6 -23.72 -10.00 -8.49
CA SER A 6 -24.03 -8.58 -8.26
C SER A 6 -23.00 -7.91 -7.33
N LEU A 7 -21.70 -8.10 -7.58
CA LEU A 7 -20.64 -7.50 -6.79
C LEU A 7 -20.44 -6.06 -7.24
N GLN A 8 -20.90 -5.11 -6.43
CA GLN A 8 -20.63 -3.69 -6.65
C GLN A 8 -19.15 -3.41 -6.33
N PRO A 9 -18.40 -2.66 -7.16
CA PRO A 9 -17.01 -2.32 -6.89
C PRO A 9 -16.77 -1.65 -5.53
N ALA A 10 -17.74 -0.84 -5.09
CA ALA A 10 -17.74 -0.19 -3.79
C ALA A 10 -17.74 -1.18 -2.59
N ASN A 11 -18.15 -2.43 -2.81
CA ASN A 11 -18.14 -3.48 -1.78
C ASN A 11 -16.84 -4.32 -1.80
N VAL A 12 -15.87 -3.95 -2.64
CA VAL A 12 -14.57 -4.64 -2.73
C VAL A 12 -13.55 -3.92 -1.84
N HIS A 13 -12.88 -4.71 -0.99
CA HIS A 13 -11.75 -4.26 -0.19
C HIS A 13 -10.52 -5.11 -0.54
N LEU A 14 -9.49 -4.48 -1.11
CA LEU A 14 -8.20 -5.11 -1.34
C LEU A 14 -7.25 -4.83 -0.17
N ILE A 15 -6.57 -5.87 0.30
CA ILE A 15 -5.53 -5.74 1.33
C ILE A 15 -4.24 -6.26 0.72
N GLY A 16 -3.23 -5.40 0.61
CA GLY A 16 -1.94 -5.75 0.03
C GLY A 16 -0.81 -5.53 1.03
N PHE A 17 0.10 -6.49 1.14
CA PHE A 17 1.31 -6.40 1.97
C PHE A 17 2.55 -6.18 1.11
N SER A 18 3.45 -5.27 1.51
CA SER A 18 4.72 -5.01 0.83
C SER A 18 4.51 -4.70 -0.66
N LEU A 19 5.09 -5.48 -1.58
CA LEU A 19 4.86 -5.36 -3.03
C LEU A 19 3.38 -5.56 -3.41
N GLY A 20 2.65 -6.38 -2.64
CA GLY A 20 1.22 -6.60 -2.81
C GLY A 20 0.39 -5.33 -2.57
N ALA A 21 0.84 -4.40 -1.73
CA ALA A 21 0.18 -3.11 -1.56
C ALA A 21 0.28 -2.27 -2.85
N GLN A 22 1.45 -2.28 -3.48
CA GLN A 22 1.66 -1.63 -4.78
C GLN A 22 0.78 -2.28 -5.84
N ALA A 23 0.77 -3.62 -5.91
CA ALA A 23 -0.08 -4.38 -6.84
C ALA A 23 -1.57 -4.07 -6.64
N ALA A 24 -2.04 -3.89 -5.40
CA ALA A 24 -3.42 -3.48 -5.12
C ALA A 24 -3.72 -2.07 -5.66
N GLY A 25 -2.79 -1.12 -5.51
CA GLY A 25 -2.90 0.22 -6.11
C GLY A 25 -3.00 0.16 -7.64
N PHE A 26 -2.10 -0.60 -8.28
CA PHE A 26 -2.19 -0.85 -9.74
C PHE A 26 -3.53 -1.48 -10.13
N CYS A 27 -4.01 -2.47 -9.38
CA CYS A 27 -5.30 -3.11 -9.65
C CYS A 27 -6.44 -2.09 -9.62
N GLY A 28 -6.52 -1.26 -8.57
CA GLY A 28 -7.53 -0.20 -8.44
C GLY A 28 -7.45 0.82 -9.57
N ARG A 29 -6.23 1.27 -9.91
CA ARG A 29 -5.99 2.22 -11.00
C ARG A 29 -6.37 1.67 -12.37
N HIS A 30 -5.97 0.43 -12.67
CA HIS A 30 -6.32 -0.23 -13.93
C HIS A 30 -7.83 -0.51 -14.02
N PHE A 31 -8.45 -0.91 -12.91
CA PHE A 31 -9.91 -1.10 -12.84
C PHE A 31 -10.65 0.21 -13.12
N HIS A 32 -10.23 1.32 -12.50
CA HIS A 32 -10.82 2.63 -12.73
C HIS A 32 -10.64 3.10 -14.17
N ASN A 33 -9.44 2.98 -14.73
CA ASN A 33 -9.18 3.35 -16.12
C ASN A 33 -9.99 2.50 -17.12
N GLY A 34 -10.26 1.24 -16.81
CA GLY A 34 -11.01 0.33 -17.69
C GLY A 34 -12.53 0.41 -17.57
N THR A 35 -13.05 0.84 -16.42
CA THR A 35 -14.50 0.79 -16.12
C THR A 35 -15.13 2.14 -15.79
N GLY A 36 -14.33 3.13 -15.38
CA GLY A 36 -14.80 4.39 -14.82
C GLY A 36 -15.22 4.32 -13.34
N GLU A 37 -15.26 3.12 -12.73
CA GLU A 37 -15.65 2.91 -11.34
C GLU A 37 -14.41 2.77 -10.42
N LYS A 38 -14.51 3.17 -9.15
CA LYS A 38 -13.45 2.95 -8.15
C LYS A 38 -13.82 1.76 -7.25
N LEU A 39 -12.80 1.02 -6.80
CA LEU A 39 -12.97 0.01 -5.74
C LEU A 39 -13.31 0.69 -4.40
N GLY A 40 -14.01 -0.03 -3.52
CA GLY A 40 -14.42 0.48 -2.22
C GLY A 40 -13.26 0.89 -1.32
N ARG A 41 -12.31 -0.01 -1.10
CA ARG A 41 -11.16 0.26 -0.22
C ARG A 41 -9.90 -0.47 -0.65
N ILE A 42 -8.76 0.17 -0.44
CA ILE A 42 -7.45 -0.49 -0.45
C ILE A 42 -6.78 -0.26 0.91
N THR A 43 -6.32 -1.32 1.55
CA THR A 43 -5.43 -1.22 2.72
C THR A 43 -4.01 -1.63 2.31
N GLY A 44 -3.07 -0.70 2.45
CA GLY A 44 -1.64 -0.96 2.24
C GLY A 44 -0.96 -1.34 3.55
N LEU A 45 -0.54 -2.59 3.69
CA LEU A 45 0.23 -3.07 4.83
C LEU A 45 1.72 -2.97 4.51
N ASP A 46 2.39 -1.98 5.09
CA ASP A 46 3.81 -1.66 4.94
C ASP A 46 4.27 -1.69 3.46
N PRO A 47 3.72 -0.82 2.58
CA PRO A 47 3.95 -0.90 1.15
C PRO A 47 5.44 -0.82 0.79
N ALA A 48 5.88 -1.62 -0.17
CA ALA A 48 7.29 -1.66 -0.57
C ALA A 48 7.78 -0.27 -1.01
N GLY A 49 8.86 0.22 -0.39
CA GLY A 49 9.48 1.51 -0.75
C GLY A 49 10.44 1.39 -1.93
N LEU A 50 11.26 0.34 -1.97
CA LEU A 50 12.23 0.12 -3.03
C LEU A 50 11.56 0.06 -4.41
N LEU A 51 12.04 0.87 -5.37
CA LEU A 51 11.48 1.07 -6.72
C LEU A 51 10.19 1.91 -6.81
N PHE A 52 9.53 2.23 -5.70
CA PHE A 52 8.25 2.95 -5.69
C PHE A 52 8.35 4.34 -5.05
N GLU A 53 9.29 4.54 -4.13
CA GLU A 53 9.46 5.81 -3.43
C GLU A 53 9.86 6.92 -4.41
N LYS A 54 9.20 8.09 -4.28
CA LYS A 54 9.38 9.26 -5.18
C LYS A 54 9.08 8.97 -6.66
N THR A 55 8.29 7.95 -6.94
CA THR A 55 7.79 7.66 -8.28
C THR A 55 6.29 7.90 -8.37
N ASN A 56 5.80 8.12 -9.58
CA ASN A 56 4.36 8.21 -9.87
C ASN A 56 3.70 6.82 -10.03
N VAL A 57 4.42 5.74 -9.72
CA VAL A 57 3.98 4.36 -9.95
C VAL A 57 3.71 3.59 -8.66
N SER A 58 3.46 4.32 -7.57
CA SER A 58 3.09 3.76 -6.27
C SER A 58 1.56 3.69 -6.09
N LEU A 59 1.14 2.90 -5.10
CA LEU A 59 -0.17 3.01 -4.45
C LEU A 59 -0.41 4.48 -4.09
N SER A 60 -1.62 4.97 -4.36
CA SER A 60 -2.04 6.34 -4.10
C SER A 60 -3.47 6.36 -3.56
N SER A 61 -3.82 7.43 -2.85
CA SER A 61 -5.20 7.76 -2.47
C SER A 61 -6.17 7.68 -3.66
N GLU A 62 -5.71 7.93 -4.88
CA GLU A 62 -6.58 7.88 -6.07
C GLU A 62 -7.04 6.47 -6.48
N ASP A 63 -6.42 5.41 -5.97
CA ASP A 63 -6.63 4.04 -6.47
C ASP A 63 -7.93 3.37 -6.00
N ALA A 64 -8.61 3.96 -5.01
CA ALA A 64 -9.90 3.51 -4.51
C ALA A 64 -10.71 4.67 -3.94
N ILE A 65 -11.97 4.42 -3.54
CA ILE A 65 -12.79 5.39 -2.81
C ILE A 65 -12.13 5.75 -1.48
N PHE A 66 -11.51 4.78 -0.81
CA PHE A 66 -10.73 4.99 0.40
C PHE A 66 -9.46 4.15 0.40
N VAL A 67 -8.36 4.75 0.87
CA VAL A 67 -7.05 4.10 0.92
C VAL A 67 -6.45 4.39 2.29
N ASP A 68 -6.20 3.36 3.07
CA ASP A 68 -5.53 3.46 4.36
C ASP A 68 -4.25 2.65 4.36
N VAL A 69 -3.19 3.22 4.93
CA VAL A 69 -1.85 2.63 4.87
C VAL A 69 -1.27 2.53 6.26
N ILE A 70 -0.63 1.41 6.56
CA ILE A 70 0.04 1.17 7.83
C ILE A 70 1.53 1.00 7.55
N HIS A 71 2.34 1.94 8.00
CA HIS A 71 3.80 1.93 7.83
C HIS A 71 4.45 1.35 9.09
N THR A 72 5.21 0.28 8.95
CA THR A 72 5.86 -0.39 10.10
C THR A 72 7.35 -0.58 9.94
N SER A 73 7.86 -0.60 8.70
CA SER A 73 9.27 -0.75 8.35
C SER A 73 9.71 0.32 7.34
N GLY A 74 9.22 1.55 7.51
CA GLY A 74 9.58 2.70 6.69
C GLY A 74 11.07 3.06 6.82
N GLY A 75 11.80 3.13 5.71
CA GLY A 75 13.16 3.69 5.69
C GLY A 75 14.03 3.29 4.51
N ASP A 76 15.34 3.42 4.70
CA ASP A 76 16.33 3.09 3.68
C ASP A 76 16.60 1.58 3.67
N ILE A 77 16.72 1.02 2.48
CA ILE A 77 17.04 -0.39 2.27
C ILE A 77 18.40 -0.78 2.88
N THR A 78 19.33 0.18 3.00
CA THR A 78 20.63 0.00 3.67
C THR A 78 20.50 -0.27 5.17
N ASP A 79 19.43 0.22 5.82
CA ASP A 79 19.06 -0.06 7.20
C ASP A 79 18.08 -1.26 7.31
N LEU A 80 17.95 -2.06 6.23
CA LEU A 80 17.01 -3.17 6.09
C LEU A 80 15.56 -2.76 6.36
N LYS A 81 15.21 -1.54 5.95
CA LYS A 81 13.85 -1.02 5.93
C LYS A 81 13.28 -1.18 4.53
N PHE A 82 12.16 -1.89 4.44
CA PHE A 82 11.58 -2.28 3.16
C PHE A 82 10.32 -1.48 2.80
N GLY A 83 9.69 -0.86 3.80
CA GLY A 83 8.49 -0.06 3.65
C GLY A 83 8.81 1.36 3.18
N THR A 84 7.86 1.99 2.49
CA THR A 84 7.90 3.42 2.19
C THR A 84 7.69 4.25 3.47
N LYS A 85 8.38 5.40 3.57
CA LYS A 85 8.08 6.42 4.61
C LYS A 85 7.04 7.43 4.16
N THR A 86 6.85 7.55 2.85
CA THR A 86 6.00 8.56 2.23
C THR A 86 4.53 8.23 2.48
N ALA A 87 3.76 9.23 2.93
CA ALA A 87 2.31 9.12 3.03
C ALA A 87 1.72 9.01 1.63
N ILE A 88 0.97 7.95 1.39
CA ILE A 88 0.44 7.57 0.07
C ILE A 88 -1.04 7.17 0.11
N GLY A 89 -1.67 7.15 1.29
CA GLY A 89 -3.10 6.92 1.45
C GLY A 89 -3.92 8.21 1.55
N HIS A 90 -5.22 8.04 1.80
CA HIS A 90 -6.05 9.07 2.40
C HIS A 90 -5.72 9.24 3.89
N VAL A 91 -5.38 8.12 4.55
CA VAL A 91 -4.94 8.07 5.94
C VAL A 91 -3.73 7.14 6.05
N ASP A 92 -2.66 7.64 6.64
CA ASP A 92 -1.41 6.92 6.83
C ASP A 92 -1.12 6.79 8.33
N PHE A 93 -1.07 5.55 8.81
CA PHE A 93 -0.79 5.20 10.20
C PHE A 93 0.68 4.83 10.34
N TYR A 94 1.34 5.39 11.36
CA TYR A 94 2.73 5.13 11.68
C TYR A 94 2.88 4.56 13.10
N PRO A 95 2.48 3.30 13.35
CA PRO A 95 2.68 2.66 14.65
C PRO A 95 4.14 2.77 15.10
N ASN A 96 4.34 3.25 16.33
CA ASN A 96 5.67 3.41 16.93
C ASN A 96 6.64 4.26 16.07
N GLY A 97 6.12 5.25 15.34
CA GLY A 97 6.90 6.09 14.43
C GLY A 97 7.15 5.47 13.05
N GLY A 98 6.64 4.26 12.80
CA GLY A 98 6.52 3.65 11.48
C GLY A 98 7.80 3.09 10.85
N SER A 99 8.92 3.10 11.57
CA SER A 99 10.20 2.54 11.08
C SER A 99 10.63 1.27 11.80
N HIS A 100 10.45 1.19 13.12
CA HIS A 100 10.85 0.03 13.91
C HIS A 100 9.79 -0.26 14.96
N GLN A 101 9.43 -1.54 15.11
CA GLN A 101 8.35 -1.96 15.97
C GLN A 101 8.90 -2.65 17.23
N PRO A 102 8.30 -2.40 18.41
CA PRO A 102 8.67 -3.10 19.64
C PRO A 102 8.64 -4.63 19.43
N GLY A 103 9.70 -5.31 19.86
CA GLY A 103 9.85 -6.76 19.71
C GLY A 103 10.51 -7.24 18.42
N CYS A 104 10.69 -6.37 17.41
CA CYS A 104 11.54 -6.69 16.27
C CYS A 104 13.03 -6.51 16.63
N PRO A 105 13.93 -7.44 16.28
CA PRO A 105 15.36 -7.27 16.53
C PRO A 105 15.95 -6.15 15.67
N THR A 106 16.88 -5.39 16.22
CA THR A 106 17.74 -4.50 15.44
C THR A 106 18.70 -5.36 14.62
N VAL A 107 18.58 -5.29 13.29
CA VAL A 107 19.52 -5.98 12.41
C VAL A 107 20.74 -5.08 12.23
N THR A 108 21.76 -5.29 13.04
CA THR A 108 23.09 -4.72 12.79
C THR A 108 23.78 -5.58 11.74
N VAL A 109 24.08 -5.01 10.58
CA VAL A 109 25.05 -5.59 9.64
C VAL A 109 26.39 -5.56 10.36
N GLN A 110 26.89 -6.72 10.80
CA GLN A 110 28.25 -6.80 11.30
C GLN A 110 29.17 -6.49 10.12
N LYS A 111 29.92 -5.39 10.26
CA LYS A 111 30.92 -4.96 9.30
C LYS A 111 32.19 -5.78 9.45
#